data_AF-A0A6A4XHP9-F1
#
_entry.id   AF-A0A6A4XHP9-F1
#
_cell.length_a   1.000
_cell.length_b   1.000
_cell.length_c   1.000
_cell.angle_alpha   90.00
_cell.angle_beta   90.00
_cell.angle_gamma   90.00
#
_symmetry.space_group_name_H-M   'P 1'
#
loop_
_entity.id
_entity.type
_entity.pdbx_description
1 polymer ?
#
loop_
_entity_poly.entity_id
_entity_poly.type
_entity_poly.pdbx_seq_one_letter_code
_entity_poly.pdbx_strand_id
1 'polypeptide(L)'
;MADMAEIDIKEEAKKILSEFEFVQRLQDLVTEAVAQAINRVNEAAEARIASLETELSSTKNRLEEAERRIEDLDAYNRRTSLLITGVPETSGEATDNLVLDVGRAAGLNLSADSLDRSHRLGRPQPGKVRPIIAKFATTNARQKLFDKRKELTAEKVGGHPVLTRSVISRIFVSECLTAKNQQLFFLARQLRKRKSLWAAYTTNGCVRVKKTEGDIAVSIKEPADLEDIVGADAFRELRPRETEPARSARRGSGPAWQASDAINAWVTERRRGRSPAGRGD
;
A
#
# COMPACT_ATOMS: atom_id res chain seq x y z
N MET A 1 -67.68 52.63 26.03
CA MET A 1 -68.41 51.35 25.81
C MET A 1 -67.58 50.35 25.00
N ALA A 2 -66.94 50.76 23.90
CA ALA A 2 -66.04 49.88 23.13
C ALA A 2 -64.87 49.30 23.95
N ASP A 3 -64.19 50.13 24.76
CA ASP A 3 -63.06 49.68 25.60
C ASP A 3 -63.44 48.63 26.66
N MET A 4 -64.61 48.77 27.30
CA MET A 4 -65.03 47.81 28.31
C MET A 4 -65.41 46.46 27.72
N ALA A 5 -66.03 46.44 26.54
CA ALA A 5 -66.33 45.20 25.83
C ALA A 5 -65.05 44.49 25.37
N GLU A 6 -64.02 45.25 24.97
CA GLU A 6 -62.73 44.68 24.58
C GLU A 6 -61.98 44.07 25.77
N ILE A 7 -62.10 44.66 26.96
CA ILE A 7 -61.52 44.13 28.20
C ILE A 7 -62.23 42.85 28.64
N ASP A 8 -63.56 42.80 28.57
CA ASP A 8 -64.36 41.61 28.93
C ASP A 8 -64.05 40.43 28.00
N ILE A 9 -63.94 40.68 26.70
CA ILE A 9 -63.57 39.64 25.72
C ILE A 9 -62.16 39.09 26.01
N LYS A 10 -61.22 39.95 26.42
CA LYS A 10 -59.85 39.53 26.77
C LYS A 10 -59.83 38.67 28.05
N GLU A 11 -60.60 39.01 29.06
CA GLU A 11 -60.72 38.22 30.31
C GLU A 11 -61.34 36.84 30.04
N GLU A 12 -62.46 36.80 29.32
CA GLU A 12 -63.16 35.54 29.04
C GLU A 12 -62.31 34.62 28.14
N ALA A 13 -61.63 35.18 27.13
CA ALA A 13 -60.67 34.43 26.32
C ALA A 13 -59.52 33.87 27.16
N LYS A 14 -59.00 34.64 28.11
CA LYS A 14 -57.90 34.21 29.00
C LYS A 14 -58.34 33.07 29.92
N LYS A 15 -59.58 33.12 30.40
CA LYS A 15 -60.19 32.07 31.22
C LYS A 15 -60.32 30.76 30.44
N ILE A 16 -60.88 30.80 29.22
CA ILE A 16 -60.99 29.64 28.32
C ILE A 16 -59.61 29.07 27.96
N LEU A 17 -58.64 29.95 27.66
CA LEU A 17 -57.25 29.53 27.37
C LEU A 17 -56.54 28.90 28.57
N SER A 18 -56.99 29.19 29.80
CA SER A 18 -56.45 28.61 31.04
C SER A 18 -57.22 27.38 31.53
N GLU A 19 -58.32 27.00 30.88
CA GLU A 19 -59.04 25.79 31.21
C GLU A 19 -58.16 24.56 30.96
N PHE A 20 -58.10 23.70 31.97
CA PHE A 20 -57.24 22.52 31.96
C PHE A 20 -57.50 21.61 30.76
N GLU A 21 -58.78 21.39 30.40
CA GLU A 21 -59.13 20.56 29.24
C GLU A 21 -58.65 21.14 27.91
N PHE A 22 -58.69 22.47 27.76
CA PHE A 22 -58.23 23.14 26.54
C PHE A 22 -56.71 23.02 26.40
N VAL A 23 -55.97 23.31 27.48
CA VAL A 23 -54.50 23.17 27.52
C VAL A 23 -54.10 21.72 27.27
N GLN A 24 -54.79 20.75 27.85
CA GLN A 24 -54.50 19.33 27.68
C GLN A 24 -54.73 18.88 26.23
N ARG A 25 -55.85 19.25 25.60
CA ARG A 25 -56.11 18.95 24.18
C ARG A 25 -55.08 19.59 23.26
N LEU A 26 -54.67 20.83 23.53
CA LEU A 26 -53.59 21.48 22.76
C LEU A 26 -52.26 20.77 22.95
N GLN A 27 -51.93 20.37 24.18
CA GLN A 27 -50.72 19.63 24.48
C GLN A 27 -50.70 18.29 23.74
N ASP A 28 -51.80 17.54 23.75
CA ASP A 28 -51.92 16.26 23.04
C ASP A 28 -51.74 16.47 21.53
N LEU A 29 -52.41 17.46 20.94
CA LEU A 29 -52.30 17.78 19.51
C LEU A 29 -50.86 18.16 19.10
N VAL A 30 -50.19 19.01 19.91
CA VAL A 30 -48.81 19.42 19.65
C VAL A 30 -47.85 18.23 19.83
N THR A 31 -48.04 17.42 20.87
CA THR A 31 -47.19 16.26 21.14
C THR A 31 -47.31 15.22 20.02
N GLU A 32 -48.53 14.97 19.54
CA GLU A 32 -48.76 14.09 18.40
C GLU A 32 -48.13 14.64 17.11
N ALA A 33 -48.31 15.93 16.81
CA ALA A 33 -47.71 16.56 15.64
C ALA A 33 -46.18 16.51 15.66
N VAL A 34 -45.57 16.77 16.82
CA VAL A 34 -44.11 16.70 17.03
C VAL A 34 -43.61 15.26 16.91
N ALA A 35 -44.31 14.28 17.52
CA ALA A 35 -43.95 12.88 17.43
C ALA A 35 -43.99 12.38 15.97
N GLN A 36 -45.04 12.76 15.22
CA GLN A 36 -45.14 12.44 13.79
C GLN A 36 -44.00 13.09 12.97
N ALA A 37 -43.67 14.35 13.25
CA ALA A 37 -42.58 15.04 12.56
C ALA A 37 -41.21 14.37 12.85
N ILE A 38 -40.95 14.00 14.10
CA ILE A 38 -39.72 13.30 14.50
C ILE A 38 -39.65 11.93 13.82
N ASN A 39 -40.73 11.15 13.82
CA ASN A 39 -40.75 9.84 13.16
C ASN A 39 -40.47 9.94 11.67
N ARG A 40 -41.09 10.89 10.97
CA ARG A 40 -40.82 11.11 9.53
C ARG A 40 -39.36 11.49 9.26
N VAL A 41 -38.78 12.35 10.10
CA VAL A 41 -37.37 12.75 9.97
C VAL A 41 -36.44 11.56 10.25
N ASN A 42 -36.73 10.76 11.28
CA ASN A 42 -35.95 9.58 11.61
C ASN A 42 -36.00 8.54 10.50
N GLU A 43 -37.19 8.22 9.98
CA GLU A 43 -37.37 7.30 8.85
C GLU A 43 -36.60 7.79 7.60
N ALA A 44 -36.70 9.08 7.27
CA ALA A 44 -35.97 9.66 6.15
C ALA A 44 -34.44 9.63 6.37
N ALA A 45 -33.98 9.90 7.60
CA ALA A 45 -32.57 9.85 7.96
C ALA A 45 -32.02 8.42 7.90
N GLU A 46 -32.74 7.44 8.46
CA GLU A 46 -32.38 6.01 8.42
C GLU A 46 -32.32 5.50 6.98
N ALA A 47 -33.31 5.85 6.15
CA ALA A 47 -33.30 5.50 4.72
C ALA A 47 -32.10 6.11 4.00
N ARG A 48 -31.72 7.35 4.32
CA ARG A 48 -30.55 8.01 3.73
C ARG A 48 -29.25 7.37 4.21
N ILE A 49 -29.15 7.02 5.49
CA ILE A 49 -27.97 6.33 6.05
C ILE A 49 -27.79 4.97 5.37
N ALA A 50 -28.85 4.16 5.26
CA ALA A 50 -28.79 2.85 4.61
C ALA A 50 -28.38 2.96 3.13
N SER A 51 -28.91 3.96 2.41
CA SER A 51 -28.51 4.26 1.03
C SER A 51 -27.03 4.64 0.94
N LEU A 52 -26.55 5.51 1.82
CA LEU A 52 -25.15 5.94 1.84
C LEU A 52 -24.20 4.80 2.22
N GLU A 53 -24.56 3.95 3.17
CA GLU A 53 -23.77 2.76 3.54
C GLU A 53 -23.64 1.78 2.37
N THR A 54 -24.73 1.59 1.61
CA THR A 54 -24.74 0.76 0.40
C THR A 54 -23.83 1.35 -0.69
N GLU A 55 -23.95 2.64 -0.96
CA GLU A 55 -23.09 3.35 -1.93
C GLU A 55 -21.62 3.34 -1.52
N LEU A 56 -21.33 3.53 -0.23
CA LEU A 56 -19.99 3.51 0.32
C LEU A 56 -19.36 2.12 0.22
N SER A 57 -20.12 1.06 0.52
CA SER A 57 -19.70 -0.33 0.33
C SER A 57 -19.39 -0.63 -1.15
N SER A 58 -20.30 -0.26 -2.06
CA SER A 58 -20.11 -0.41 -3.50
C SER A 58 -18.88 0.34 -4.01
N THR A 59 -18.69 1.59 -3.57
CA THR A 59 -17.55 2.42 -3.96
C THR A 59 -16.22 1.86 -3.45
N LYS A 60 -16.18 1.36 -2.21
CA LYS A 60 -14.99 0.68 -1.66
C LYS A 60 -14.62 -0.56 -2.49
N ASN A 61 -15.60 -1.41 -2.81
CA ASN A 61 -15.34 -2.61 -3.61
C ASN A 61 -14.78 -2.26 -5.00
N ARG A 62 -15.32 -1.24 -5.65
CA ARG A 62 -14.84 -0.75 -6.96
C ARG A 62 -13.43 -0.16 -6.86
N LEU A 63 -13.12 0.56 -5.78
CA LEU A 63 -11.79 1.12 -5.54
C LEU A 63 -10.77 0.00 -5.38
N GLU A 64 -11.05 -0.99 -4.53
CA GLU A 64 -10.16 -2.13 -4.34
C GLU A 64 -9.94 -2.93 -5.63
N GLU A 65 -10.98 -3.11 -6.44
CA GLU A 65 -10.87 -3.76 -7.74
C GLU A 65 -9.99 -2.97 -8.72
N ALA A 66 -10.17 -1.64 -8.77
CA ALA A 66 -9.35 -0.76 -9.60
C ALA A 66 -7.88 -0.80 -9.15
N GLU A 67 -7.61 -0.74 -7.85
CA GLU A 67 -6.27 -0.84 -7.29
C GLU A 67 -5.61 -2.18 -7.61
N ARG A 68 -6.35 -3.29 -7.48
CA ARG A 68 -5.88 -4.63 -7.89
C ARG A 68 -5.50 -4.66 -9.37
N ARG A 69 -6.34 -4.09 -10.23
CA ARG A 69 -6.09 -4.07 -11.68
C ARG A 69 -4.89 -3.20 -12.06
N ILE A 70 -4.71 -2.05 -11.39
CA ILE A 70 -3.53 -1.20 -11.57
C ILE A 70 -2.27 -1.96 -11.18
N GLU A 71 -2.28 -2.63 -10.03
CA GLU A 71 -1.15 -3.43 -9.55
C GLU A 71 -0.79 -4.57 -10.51
N ASP A 72 -1.79 -5.29 -11.05
CA ASP A 72 -1.56 -6.36 -12.03
C ASP A 72 -0.95 -5.82 -13.34
N LEU A 73 -1.41 -4.66 -13.82
CA LEU A 73 -0.85 -4.01 -15.01
C LEU A 73 0.59 -3.51 -14.76
N ASP A 74 0.85 -2.94 -13.60
CA ASP A 74 2.18 -2.49 -13.20
C ASP A 74 3.15 -3.66 -13.07
N ALA A 75 2.73 -4.77 -12.45
CA ALA A 75 3.51 -5.99 -12.37
C ALA A 75 3.79 -6.58 -13.76
N TYR A 76 2.79 -6.59 -14.64
CA TYR A 76 2.93 -7.05 -16.02
C TYR A 76 3.97 -6.22 -16.79
N ASN A 77 3.87 -4.88 -16.72
CA ASN A 77 4.79 -3.96 -17.40
C ASN A 77 6.23 -4.07 -16.87
N ARG A 78 6.40 -4.31 -15.56
CA ARG A 78 7.73 -4.44 -14.94
C ARG A 78 8.36 -5.82 -15.14
N ARG A 79 7.60 -6.83 -15.58
CA ARG A 79 8.08 -8.21 -15.74
C ARG A 79 9.28 -8.35 -16.67
N THR A 80 9.37 -7.51 -17.70
CA THR A 80 10.51 -7.48 -18.64
C THR A 80 11.63 -6.54 -18.20
N SER A 81 11.54 -5.95 -17.00
CA SER A 81 12.51 -5.00 -16.49
C SER A 81 13.38 -5.60 -15.38
N LEU A 82 14.65 -5.24 -15.38
CA LEU A 82 15.59 -5.52 -14.30
C LEU A 82 16.07 -4.21 -13.67
N LEU A 83 16.43 -4.29 -12.40
CA LEU A 83 17.06 -3.22 -11.66
C LEU A 83 18.52 -3.59 -11.41
N ILE A 84 19.42 -2.74 -11.89
CA ILE A 84 20.87 -2.91 -11.74
C ILE A 84 21.37 -1.85 -10.78
N THR A 85 21.89 -2.27 -9.63
CA THR A 85 22.45 -1.37 -8.61
C THR A 85 23.97 -1.50 -8.59
N GLY A 86 24.66 -0.51 -8.01
CA GLY A 86 26.10 -0.56 -7.79
C GLY A 86 26.98 -0.10 -8.96
N VAL A 87 26.41 0.24 -10.12
CA VAL A 87 27.15 0.83 -11.26
C VAL A 87 27.37 2.32 -11.01
N PRO A 88 28.62 2.82 -10.90
CA PRO A 88 28.90 4.24 -10.69
C PRO A 88 28.24 5.14 -11.73
N GLU A 89 27.85 6.35 -11.33
CA GLU A 89 27.32 7.36 -12.26
C GLU A 89 28.45 8.17 -12.87
N THR A 90 28.38 8.37 -14.19
CA THR A 90 29.33 9.22 -14.93
C THR A 90 28.58 10.26 -15.76
N SER A 91 29.20 11.43 -15.97
CA SER A 91 28.58 12.48 -16.79
C SER A 91 28.47 12.02 -18.24
N GLY A 92 27.31 12.22 -18.86
CA GLY A 92 27.06 11.82 -20.25
C GLY A 92 27.03 10.30 -20.46
N GLU A 93 26.76 9.51 -19.42
CA GLU A 93 26.72 8.06 -19.55
C GLU A 93 25.59 7.58 -20.48
N ALA A 94 25.92 6.58 -21.30
CA ALA A 94 24.92 5.81 -22.04
C ALA A 94 24.53 4.59 -21.21
N THR A 95 23.36 4.64 -20.57
CA THR A 95 22.90 3.54 -19.71
C THR A 95 22.70 2.23 -20.46
N ASP A 96 22.32 2.28 -21.74
CA ASP A 96 22.17 1.07 -22.57
C ASP A 96 23.51 0.34 -22.68
N ASN A 97 24.60 1.06 -22.97
CA ASN A 97 25.94 0.49 -23.03
C ASN A 97 26.33 -0.13 -21.68
N LEU A 98 26.10 0.56 -20.56
CA LEU A 98 26.38 0.02 -19.23
C LEU A 98 25.62 -1.29 -18.96
N VAL A 99 24.35 -1.40 -19.39
CA VAL A 99 23.57 -2.65 -19.25
C VAL A 99 24.15 -3.77 -20.12
N LEU A 100 24.55 -3.47 -21.36
CA LEU A 100 25.20 -4.42 -22.25
C LEU A 100 26.56 -4.87 -21.67
N ASP A 101 27.33 -3.96 -21.09
CA ASP A 101 28.62 -4.22 -20.47
C ASP A 101 28.46 -5.12 -19.23
N VAL A 102 27.41 -4.89 -18.42
CA VAL A 102 27.02 -5.80 -17.32
C VAL A 102 26.63 -7.17 -17.87
N GLY A 103 25.95 -7.24 -19.02
CA GLY A 103 25.71 -8.48 -19.74
C GLY A 103 27.01 -9.21 -20.12
N ARG A 104 27.99 -8.48 -20.67
CA ARG A 104 29.31 -9.05 -21.00
C ARG A 104 30.05 -9.53 -19.76
N ALA A 105 29.97 -8.78 -18.66
CA ALA A 105 30.52 -9.19 -17.36
C ALA A 105 29.86 -10.47 -16.81
N ALA A 106 28.61 -10.75 -17.20
CA ALA A 106 27.92 -12.01 -16.89
C ALA A 106 28.29 -13.15 -17.88
N GLY A 107 29.00 -12.86 -18.97
CA GLY A 107 29.33 -13.81 -20.04
C GLY A 107 28.24 -13.92 -21.11
N LEU A 108 27.44 -12.86 -21.27
CA LEU A 108 26.39 -12.77 -22.29
C LEU A 108 26.74 -11.72 -23.32
N ASN A 109 26.56 -12.06 -24.60
CA ASN A 109 26.65 -11.11 -25.70
C ASN A 109 25.24 -10.63 -26.05
N LEU A 110 24.77 -9.60 -25.34
CA LEU A 110 23.50 -8.95 -25.63
C LEU A 110 23.68 -7.92 -26.76
N SER A 111 22.70 -7.84 -27.66
CA SER A 111 22.63 -6.79 -28.69
C SER A 111 21.84 -5.58 -28.17
N ALA A 112 21.98 -4.42 -28.82
CA ALA A 112 21.16 -3.24 -28.54
C ALA A 112 19.65 -3.56 -28.64
N ASP A 113 19.23 -4.35 -29.64
CA ASP A 113 17.85 -4.78 -29.84
C ASP A 113 17.28 -5.64 -28.69
N SER A 114 18.14 -6.14 -27.81
CA SER A 114 17.71 -6.86 -26.61
C SER A 114 17.12 -5.91 -25.55
N LEU A 115 17.39 -4.61 -25.65
CA LEU A 115 16.92 -3.56 -24.76
C LEU A 115 15.85 -2.71 -25.46
N ASP A 116 14.77 -2.45 -24.75
CA ASP A 116 13.75 -1.47 -25.16
C ASP A 116 14.18 -0.07 -24.69
N ARG A 117 14.45 0.08 -23.38
CA ARG A 117 14.90 1.34 -22.77
C ARG A 117 15.70 1.10 -21.50
N SER A 118 16.65 1.97 -21.20
CA SER A 118 17.27 2.04 -19.86
C SER A 118 17.44 3.48 -19.38
N HIS A 119 17.43 3.68 -18.06
CA HIS A 119 17.71 4.98 -17.44
C HIS A 119 17.99 4.84 -15.93
N ARG A 120 18.57 5.88 -15.31
CA ARG A 120 18.72 5.97 -13.85
C ARG A 120 17.39 6.27 -13.18
N LEU A 121 17.08 5.58 -12.09
CA LEU A 121 15.89 5.84 -11.29
C LEU A 121 16.14 6.91 -10.22
N GLY A 122 15.21 7.86 -10.12
CA GLY A 122 15.18 8.87 -9.06
C GLY A 122 16.07 10.08 -9.31
N ARG A 123 16.01 11.03 -8.38
CA ARG A 123 16.79 12.28 -8.43
C ARG A 123 18.23 12.02 -7.95
N PRO A 124 19.25 12.66 -8.55
CA PRO A 124 20.63 12.57 -8.06
C PRO A 124 20.73 13.00 -6.60
N GLN A 125 21.52 12.27 -5.81
CA GLN A 125 21.77 12.59 -4.40
C GLN A 125 23.28 12.47 -4.10
N PRO A 126 23.89 13.41 -3.36
CA PRO A 126 25.29 13.34 -3.00
C PRO A 126 25.63 12.01 -2.28
N GLY A 127 26.69 11.33 -2.73
CA GLY A 127 27.16 10.08 -2.12
C GLY A 127 26.31 8.84 -2.37
N LYS A 128 25.21 8.94 -3.15
CA LYS A 128 24.34 7.80 -3.45
C LYS A 128 24.27 7.55 -4.95
N VAL A 129 24.65 6.34 -5.35
CA VAL A 129 24.54 5.86 -6.73
C VAL A 129 23.11 5.43 -7.02
N ARG A 130 22.48 6.02 -8.03
CA ARG A 130 21.14 5.65 -8.48
C ARG A 130 21.18 4.33 -9.25
N PRO A 131 20.18 3.46 -9.05
CA PRO A 131 20.11 2.23 -9.81
C PRO A 131 19.67 2.50 -11.26
N ILE A 132 20.09 1.65 -12.18
CA ILE A 132 19.63 1.65 -13.58
C ILE A 132 18.42 0.71 -13.66
N ILE A 133 17.30 1.20 -14.18
CA ILE A 133 16.23 0.33 -14.67
C ILE A 133 16.52 0.02 -16.14
N ALA A 134 16.48 -1.26 -16.50
CA ALA A 134 16.65 -1.71 -17.87
C ALA A 134 15.44 -2.57 -18.27
N LYS A 135 14.68 -2.07 -19.23
CA LYS A 135 13.55 -2.78 -19.84
C LYS A 135 14.07 -3.51 -21.08
N PHE A 136 13.83 -4.82 -21.12
CA PHE A 136 14.24 -5.69 -22.22
C PHE A 136 13.12 -5.83 -23.24
N ALA A 137 13.51 -5.99 -24.51
CA ALA A 137 12.56 -6.23 -25.60
C ALA A 137 11.82 -7.57 -25.43
N THR A 138 12.47 -8.57 -24.84
CA THR A 138 11.87 -9.90 -24.61
C THR A 138 12.11 -10.40 -23.19
N THR A 139 11.14 -11.15 -22.66
CA THR A 139 11.27 -11.86 -21.38
C THR A 139 12.46 -12.81 -21.38
N ASN A 140 12.79 -13.41 -22.52
CA ASN A 140 13.92 -14.33 -22.66
C ASN A 140 15.27 -13.63 -22.51
N ALA A 141 15.46 -12.47 -23.15
CA ALA A 141 16.69 -11.68 -22.99
C ALA A 141 16.89 -11.23 -21.54
N ARG A 142 15.81 -10.75 -20.92
CA ARG A 142 15.77 -10.43 -19.48
C ARG A 142 16.16 -11.63 -18.62
N GLN A 143 15.55 -12.79 -18.86
CA GLN A 143 15.75 -14.00 -18.07
C GLN A 143 17.19 -14.50 -18.16
N LYS A 144 17.80 -14.49 -19.36
CA LYS A 144 19.22 -14.86 -19.56
C LYS A 144 20.14 -14.04 -18.65
N LEU A 145 19.98 -12.71 -18.63
CA LEU A 145 20.79 -11.85 -17.77
C LEU A 145 20.52 -12.12 -16.28
N PHE A 146 19.24 -12.29 -15.92
CA PHE A 146 18.88 -12.56 -14.55
C PHE A 146 19.51 -13.86 -14.05
N ASP A 147 19.49 -14.94 -14.83
CA ASP A 147 20.06 -16.23 -14.41
C ASP A 147 21.59 -16.16 -14.25
N LYS A 148 22.27 -15.44 -15.14
CA LYS A 148 23.72 -15.25 -15.11
C LYS A 148 24.21 -14.17 -14.14
N ARG A 149 23.31 -13.49 -13.41
CA ARG A 149 23.66 -12.39 -12.48
C ARG A 149 24.69 -12.76 -11.40
N LYS A 150 24.80 -14.04 -11.03
CA LYS A 150 25.76 -14.51 -10.01
C LYS A 150 27.15 -14.77 -10.59
N GLU A 151 27.29 -14.76 -11.92
CA GLU A 151 28.52 -15.05 -12.66
C GLU A 151 29.20 -13.77 -13.17
N LEU A 152 28.83 -12.60 -12.60
CA LEU A 152 29.44 -11.31 -12.92
C LEU A 152 30.91 -11.29 -12.51
N THR A 153 31.80 -11.01 -13.47
CA THR A 153 33.24 -11.03 -13.23
C THR A 153 33.97 -10.02 -14.13
N ALA A 154 35.03 -9.39 -13.61
CA ALA A 154 35.75 -8.33 -14.32
C ALA A 154 36.63 -8.86 -15.46
N GLU A 155 37.05 -10.10 -15.35
CA GLU A 155 37.89 -10.81 -16.31
C GLU A 155 37.21 -10.90 -17.69
N LYS A 156 35.86 -10.95 -17.71
CA LYS A 156 35.08 -11.02 -18.95
C LYS A 156 34.95 -9.68 -19.69
N VAL A 157 35.23 -8.55 -19.04
CA VAL A 157 35.12 -7.21 -19.65
C VAL A 157 36.47 -6.50 -19.86
N GLY A 158 37.59 -7.13 -19.48
CA GLY A 158 38.95 -6.76 -19.90
C GLY A 158 39.31 -5.28 -19.75
N GLY A 159 39.72 -4.84 -18.56
CA GLY A 159 40.24 -3.48 -18.36
C GLY A 159 39.20 -2.36 -18.53
N HIS A 160 37.92 -2.68 -18.35
CA HIS A 160 36.82 -1.74 -18.52
C HIS A 160 36.96 -0.50 -17.60
N PRO A 161 36.77 0.74 -18.12
CA PRO A 161 37.01 1.98 -17.36
C PRO A 161 36.07 2.14 -16.15
N VAL A 162 34.80 1.73 -16.29
CA VAL A 162 33.79 1.80 -15.21
C VAL A 162 33.64 0.49 -14.43
N LEU A 163 33.43 -0.64 -15.11
CA LEU A 163 33.22 -1.97 -14.54
C LEU A 163 34.51 -2.65 -14.08
N THR A 164 35.22 -2.01 -13.16
CA THR A 164 36.40 -2.58 -12.50
C THR A 164 36.01 -3.73 -11.56
N ARG A 165 37.01 -4.51 -11.10
CA ARG A 165 36.80 -5.62 -10.16
C ARG A 165 36.12 -5.20 -8.85
N SER A 166 36.45 -4.02 -8.34
CA SER A 166 35.85 -3.48 -7.11
C SER A 166 34.42 -2.99 -7.31
N VAL A 167 34.07 -2.57 -8.54
CA VAL A 167 32.72 -2.16 -8.91
C VAL A 167 31.83 -3.39 -9.12
N ILE A 168 32.30 -4.39 -9.88
CA ILE A 168 31.52 -5.58 -10.19
C ILE A 168 31.07 -6.33 -8.94
N SER A 169 31.90 -6.40 -7.90
CA SER A 169 31.52 -7.04 -6.63
C SER A 169 30.38 -6.32 -5.89
N ARG A 170 30.10 -5.06 -6.23
CA ARG A 170 29.01 -4.25 -5.69
C ARG A 170 27.78 -4.24 -6.60
N ILE A 171 27.89 -4.76 -7.83
CA ILE A 171 26.78 -4.80 -8.77
C ILE A 171 25.80 -5.87 -8.33
N PHE A 172 24.53 -5.48 -8.23
CA PHE A 172 23.44 -6.40 -7.97
C PHE A 172 22.36 -6.23 -9.03
N VAL A 173 21.99 -7.35 -9.65
CA VAL A 173 20.88 -7.41 -10.60
C VAL A 173 19.67 -8.03 -9.89
N SER A 174 18.61 -7.26 -9.74
CA SER A 174 17.36 -7.70 -9.15
C SER A 174 16.19 -7.55 -10.12
N GLU A 175 15.08 -8.23 -9.83
CA GLU A 175 13.84 -8.00 -10.55
C GLU A 175 13.28 -6.61 -10.23
N CYS A 176 12.65 -5.96 -11.21
CA CYS A 176 11.90 -4.74 -10.97
C CYS A 176 10.53 -5.10 -10.39
N LEU A 177 10.41 -5.13 -9.07
CA LEU A 177 9.15 -5.40 -8.38
C LEU A 177 8.30 -4.12 -8.25
N THR A 178 6.98 -4.27 -8.16
CA THR A 178 6.05 -3.21 -7.72
C THR A 178 6.28 -2.87 -6.25
N ALA A 179 5.80 -1.72 -5.78
CA ALA A 179 5.95 -1.34 -4.37
C ALA A 179 5.35 -2.38 -3.42
N LYS A 180 4.17 -2.90 -3.78
CA LYS A 180 3.49 -3.99 -3.05
C LYS A 180 4.35 -5.26 -3.01
N ASN A 181 4.86 -5.73 -4.15
CA ASN A 181 5.67 -6.95 -4.17
C ASN A 181 7.03 -6.75 -3.47
N GLN A 182 7.61 -5.55 -3.51
CA GLN A 182 8.81 -5.23 -2.72
C GLN A 182 8.53 -5.35 -1.22
N GLN A 183 7.39 -4.83 -0.75
CA GLN A 183 6.96 -4.94 0.64
C GLN A 183 6.72 -6.40 1.04
N LEU A 184 5.98 -7.16 0.22
CA LEU A 184 5.75 -8.59 0.45
C LEU A 184 7.07 -9.37 0.52
N PHE A 185 7.99 -9.10 -0.41
CA PHE A 185 9.28 -9.77 -0.43
C PHE A 185 10.13 -9.40 0.78
N PHE A 186 10.06 -8.14 1.23
CA PHE A 186 10.71 -7.72 2.46
C PHE A 186 10.17 -8.50 3.68
N LEU A 187 8.85 -8.56 3.85
CA LEU A 187 8.20 -9.31 4.93
C LEU A 187 8.59 -10.79 4.91
N ALA A 188 8.49 -11.43 3.74
CA ALA A 188 8.88 -12.82 3.55
C ALA A 188 10.36 -13.08 3.93
N ARG A 189 11.27 -12.15 3.59
CA ARG A 189 12.68 -12.26 3.98
C ARG A 189 12.91 -12.11 5.48
N GLN A 190 12.12 -11.30 6.18
CA GLN A 190 12.18 -11.20 7.64
C GLN A 190 11.72 -12.50 8.30
N LEU A 191 10.63 -13.10 7.83
CA LEU A 191 10.14 -14.40 8.30
C LEU A 191 11.17 -15.51 8.04
N ARG A 192 11.81 -15.50 6.87
CA ARG A 192 12.92 -16.41 6.58
C ARG A 192 14.10 -16.22 7.54
N LYS A 193 14.48 -14.98 7.84
CA LYS A 193 15.56 -14.66 8.80
C LYS A 193 15.25 -15.21 10.20
N ARG A 194 13.97 -15.20 10.58
CA ARG A 194 13.45 -15.74 11.84
C ARG A 194 13.20 -17.25 11.82
N LYS A 195 13.51 -17.93 10.71
CA LYS A 195 13.31 -19.37 10.50
C LYS A 195 11.83 -19.81 10.48
N SER A 196 10.89 -18.88 10.32
CA SER A 196 9.46 -19.20 10.09
C SER A 196 9.20 -19.66 8.65
N LEU A 197 10.11 -19.32 7.72
CA LEU A 197 10.14 -19.78 6.34
C LEU A 197 11.52 -20.36 6.02
N TRP A 198 11.56 -21.44 5.25
CA TRP A 198 12.80 -22.00 4.73
C TRP A 198 13.40 -21.13 3.63
N ALA A 199 12.57 -20.70 2.66
CA ALA A 199 13.02 -19.82 1.58
C ALA A 199 11.99 -18.74 1.22
N ALA A 200 12.53 -17.60 0.78
CA ALA A 200 11.79 -16.50 0.18
C ALA A 200 12.61 -15.95 -0.99
N TYR A 201 12.05 -15.94 -2.20
CA TYR A 201 12.71 -15.49 -3.42
C TYR A 201 11.67 -14.97 -4.42
N THR A 202 12.14 -14.36 -5.50
CA THR A 202 11.26 -13.80 -6.53
C THR A 202 11.44 -14.59 -7.82
N THR A 203 10.39 -14.67 -8.63
CA THR A 203 10.46 -15.23 -9.97
C THR A 203 9.41 -14.56 -10.85
N ASN A 204 9.85 -13.96 -11.96
CA ASN A 204 8.98 -13.28 -12.93
C ASN A 204 8.13 -12.17 -12.29
N GLY A 205 8.71 -11.45 -11.34
CA GLY A 205 8.02 -10.40 -10.60
C GLY A 205 7.08 -10.88 -9.48
N CYS A 206 6.87 -12.19 -9.33
CA CYS A 206 6.08 -12.77 -8.25
C CYS A 206 6.97 -13.14 -7.05
N VAL A 207 6.48 -12.91 -5.85
CA VAL A 207 7.15 -13.33 -4.61
C VAL A 207 6.76 -14.76 -4.30
N ARG A 208 7.75 -15.63 -4.08
CA ARG A 208 7.57 -17.05 -3.77
C ARG A 208 8.20 -17.41 -2.45
N VAL A 209 7.51 -18.24 -1.69
CA VAL A 209 7.95 -18.71 -0.37
C VAL A 209 7.82 -20.22 -0.24
N LYS A 210 8.64 -20.80 0.63
CA LYS A 210 8.59 -22.18 1.07
C LYS A 210 8.64 -22.21 2.58
N LYS A 211 7.71 -22.92 3.22
CA LYS A 211 7.67 -23.05 4.68
C LYS A 211 8.77 -23.97 5.16
N THR A 212 8.88 -25.17 4.58
CA THR A 212 9.94 -26.15 4.84
C THR A 212 10.76 -26.43 3.56
N GLU A 213 11.85 -27.20 3.68
CA GLU A 213 12.77 -27.50 2.57
C GLU A 213 12.10 -28.28 1.42
N GLY A 214 11.28 -29.27 1.79
CA GLY A 214 10.58 -30.15 0.85
C GLY A 214 9.36 -29.52 0.19
N ASP A 215 8.86 -28.39 0.71
CA ASP A 215 7.61 -27.80 0.22
C ASP A 215 7.75 -27.23 -1.19
N ILE A 216 6.65 -27.33 -1.94
CA ILE A 216 6.48 -26.63 -3.21
C ILE A 216 6.39 -25.13 -2.91
N ALA A 217 7.05 -24.32 -3.74
CA ALA A 217 7.03 -22.88 -3.55
C ALA A 217 5.66 -22.29 -3.91
N VAL A 218 5.07 -21.56 -2.96
CA VAL A 218 3.77 -20.88 -3.13
C VAL A 218 4.01 -19.42 -3.48
N SER A 219 3.22 -18.88 -4.41
CA SER A 219 3.24 -17.46 -4.74
C SER A 219 2.36 -16.69 -3.75
N ILE A 220 2.87 -15.58 -3.22
CA ILE A 220 2.10 -14.66 -2.37
C ILE A 220 1.73 -13.41 -3.16
N LYS A 221 0.50 -12.93 -2.97
CA LYS A 221 -0.08 -11.73 -3.59
C LYS A 221 -0.49 -10.69 -2.55
N GLU A 222 -0.73 -11.12 -1.32
CA GLU A 222 -1.08 -10.25 -0.21
C GLU A 222 -0.45 -10.69 1.10
N PRO A 223 -0.42 -9.81 2.12
CA PRO A 223 0.16 -10.16 3.41
C PRO A 223 -0.62 -11.27 4.15
N ALA A 224 -1.91 -11.43 3.86
CA ALA A 224 -2.73 -12.51 4.43
C ALA A 224 -2.21 -13.89 4.00
N ASP A 225 -1.76 -14.05 2.74
CA ASP A 225 -1.14 -15.31 2.28
C ASP A 225 0.07 -15.71 3.14
N LEU A 226 0.85 -14.74 3.62
CA LEU A 226 1.97 -15.02 4.52
C LEU A 226 1.47 -15.45 5.90
N GLU A 227 0.43 -14.79 6.43
CA GLU A 227 -0.20 -15.14 7.71
C GLU A 227 -0.73 -16.59 7.69
N ASP A 228 -1.38 -17.00 6.59
CA ASP A 228 -1.91 -18.36 6.42
C ASP A 228 -0.79 -19.42 6.36
N ILE A 229 0.35 -19.10 5.75
CA ILE A 229 1.48 -20.03 5.61
C ILE A 229 2.23 -20.20 6.94
N VAL A 230 2.59 -19.11 7.61
CA VAL A 230 3.44 -19.15 8.83
C VAL A 230 2.65 -19.23 10.13
N GLY A 231 1.35 -18.92 10.09
CA GLY A 231 0.50 -18.77 11.26
C GLY A 231 0.50 -17.34 11.82
N ALA A 232 -0.61 -16.95 12.44
CA ALA A 232 -0.83 -15.59 12.96
C ALA A 232 0.23 -15.15 13.99
N ASP A 233 0.74 -16.05 14.81
CA ASP A 233 1.70 -15.71 15.88
C ASP A 233 3.06 -15.34 15.32
N ALA A 234 3.63 -16.17 14.44
CA ALA A 234 4.90 -15.88 13.77
C ALA A 234 4.82 -14.62 12.90
N PHE A 235 3.65 -14.35 12.30
CA PHE A 235 3.43 -13.13 11.54
C PHE A 235 3.30 -11.88 12.43
N ARG A 236 2.61 -11.97 13.57
CA ARG A 236 2.47 -10.87 14.55
C ARG A 236 3.79 -10.51 15.22
N GLU A 237 4.68 -11.47 15.42
CA GLU A 237 6.00 -11.20 15.98
C GLU A 237 6.87 -10.31 15.07
N LEU A 238 6.53 -10.13 13.79
CA LEU A 238 7.19 -9.16 12.90
C LEU A 238 7.03 -7.70 13.36
N ARG A 239 6.16 -7.41 14.34
CA ARG A 239 6.09 -6.12 15.02
C ARG A 239 7.51 -5.66 15.39
N PRO A 240 7.94 -4.44 15.02
CA PRO A 240 8.97 -3.77 15.78
C PRO A 240 8.52 -3.77 17.24
N ARG A 241 9.40 -4.15 18.19
CA ARG A 241 9.15 -3.80 19.60
C ARG A 241 8.83 -2.31 19.61
N GLU A 242 7.71 -1.93 20.19
CA GLU A 242 7.44 -0.53 20.51
C GLU A 242 8.59 -0.09 21.42
N THR A 243 9.65 0.47 20.84
CA THR A 243 10.60 1.25 21.62
C THR A 243 9.81 2.46 22.03
N GLU A 244 9.56 2.60 23.33
CA GLU A 244 9.02 3.81 23.94
C GLU A 244 9.63 5.05 23.24
N PRO A 245 8.84 6.10 22.97
CA PRO A 245 9.36 7.26 22.27
C PRO A 245 10.52 7.83 23.08
N ALA A 246 11.74 7.62 22.58
CA ALA A 246 12.93 8.26 23.10
C ALA A 246 12.68 9.77 23.02
N ARG A 247 12.49 10.39 24.18
CA ARG A 247 12.55 11.84 24.31
C ARG A 247 13.90 12.27 23.73
N SER A 248 13.84 13.18 22.76
CA SER A 248 14.95 13.83 22.05
C SER A 248 15.56 13.08 20.86
N ALA A 249 15.33 13.62 19.65
CA ALA A 249 16.38 14.22 18.84
C ALA A 249 15.75 14.86 17.59
N ARG A 250 15.74 16.19 17.56
CA ARG A 250 15.64 16.97 16.32
C ARG A 250 16.92 16.74 15.54
N ARG A 251 16.82 16.22 14.31
CA ARG A 251 17.58 16.65 13.12
C ARG A 251 17.18 15.78 11.94
N GLY A 252 16.86 16.45 10.83
CA GLY A 252 16.38 15.82 9.61
C GLY A 252 17.39 14.83 9.03
N SER A 253 16.88 13.69 8.58
CA SER A 253 17.51 12.85 7.58
C SER A 253 16.41 12.34 6.66
N GLY A 254 16.57 12.61 5.36
CA GLY A 254 15.68 12.13 4.29
C GLY A 254 15.80 10.60 4.10
N PRO A 255 14.96 10.01 3.22
CA PRO A 255 14.36 8.72 3.44
C PRO A 255 15.36 7.56 3.30
N ALA A 256 15.83 7.07 4.44
CA ALA A 256 16.10 5.65 4.59
C ALA A 256 14.79 4.93 4.30
N TRP A 257 14.75 4.05 3.31
CA TRP A 257 13.58 3.21 3.08
C TRP A 257 13.31 2.42 4.36
N GLN A 258 12.27 2.86 5.07
CA GLN A 258 11.91 2.41 6.40
C GLN A 258 11.18 1.09 6.26
N ALA A 259 11.91 -0.01 6.41
CA ALA A 259 11.36 -1.32 6.72
C ALA A 259 10.27 -1.25 7.83
N SER A 260 10.46 -0.35 8.80
CA SER A 260 9.52 0.00 9.86
C SER A 260 8.26 0.70 9.33
N ASP A 261 8.37 1.70 8.46
CA ASP A 261 7.19 2.42 7.92
C ASP A 261 6.31 1.53 7.05
N ALA A 262 6.91 0.63 6.26
CA ALA A 262 6.17 -0.30 5.43
C ALA A 262 5.38 -1.32 6.28
N ILE A 263 5.93 -1.74 7.41
CA ILE A 263 5.22 -2.59 8.39
C ILE A 263 4.13 -1.77 9.10
N ASN A 264 4.44 -0.55 9.52
CA ASN A 264 3.50 0.33 10.23
C ASN A 264 2.32 0.74 9.35
N ALA A 265 2.54 1.06 8.07
CA ALA A 265 1.50 1.47 7.13
C ALA A 265 0.43 0.37 6.93
N TRP A 266 0.85 -0.88 6.74
CA TRP A 266 -0.08 -2.02 6.59
C TRP A 266 -0.91 -2.29 7.86
N VAL A 267 -0.29 -2.20 9.04
CA VAL A 267 -0.99 -2.39 10.33
C VAL A 267 -1.99 -1.25 10.60
N THR A 268 -1.69 -0.03 10.15
CA THR A 268 -2.56 1.14 10.36
C THR A 268 -3.82 1.08 9.49
N GLU A 269 -3.72 0.56 8.27
CA GLU A 269 -4.86 0.36 7.35
C GLU A 269 -5.91 -0.62 7.94
N ARG A 270 -5.46 -1.71 8.60
CA ARG A 270 -6.34 -2.71 9.24
C ARG A 270 -7.13 -2.14 10.44
N ARG A 271 -6.63 -1.09 11.11
CA ARG A 271 -7.39 -0.37 12.16
C ARG A 271 -8.55 0.45 11.59
N ARG A 272 -8.46 0.94 10.35
CA ARG A 272 -9.55 1.67 9.68
C ARG A 272 -10.62 0.74 9.11
N GLY A 273 -10.25 -0.49 8.74
CA GLY A 273 -11.17 -1.51 8.22
C GLY A 273 -11.90 -2.36 9.27
N ARG A 274 -11.62 -2.16 10.57
CA ARG A 274 -12.26 -2.92 11.65
C ARG A 274 -12.78 -1.98 12.74
N SER A 275 -13.78 -1.17 12.41
CA SER A 275 -14.70 -0.70 13.45
C SER A 275 -15.40 -1.94 14.02
N PRO A 276 -15.33 -2.19 15.34
CA PRO A 276 -16.15 -3.22 15.95
C PRO A 276 -17.61 -2.77 15.80
N ALA A 277 -18.42 -3.56 15.10
CA ALA A 277 -19.86 -3.51 15.34
C ALA A 277 -20.05 -3.69 16.85
N GLY A 278 -20.66 -2.68 17.47
CA GLY A 278 -20.89 -2.64 18.90
C GLY A 278 -21.66 -3.87 19.34
N ARG A 279 -21.17 -4.52 20.40
CA ARG A 279 -22.05 -5.27 21.30
C ARG A 279 -22.59 -4.22 22.28
N GLY A 280 -23.77 -3.73 22.00
CA GLY A 280 -24.64 -3.11 22.99
C GLY A 280 -25.51 -4.21 23.58
N ASP A 281 -25.48 -4.28 24.91
CA ASP A 281 -26.38 -4.94 25.89
C ASP A 281 -26.82 -6.39 25.67
#